data_AF-A0A2G1ZW13-F1
#
_entry.id   AF-A0A2G1ZW13-F1
#
_cell.length_a   1.000
_cell.length_b   1.000
_cell.length_c   1.000
_cell.angle_alpha   90.00
_cell.angle_beta   90.00
_cell.angle_gamma   90.00
#
_symmetry.space_group_name_H-M   'P 1'
#
loop_
_entity.id
_entity.type
_entity.pdbx_description
1 polymer ?
#
loop_
_entity_poly.entity_id
_entity_poly.type
_entity_poly.pdbx_seq_one_letter_code
_entity_poly.pdbx_strand_id
1 'polypeptide(L)' 'SAHMVTGGDDLIRETRRIVDAFSNGPHIFNLGHGITPDADPENVQLMIDTVRQTARDT' A
#
# COMPACT_ATOMS: atom_id res chain seq x y z
N SER A 1 7.18 -8.54 2.72
CA SER A 1 6.19 -8.34 1.63
C SER A 1 5.05 -9.37 1.62
N ALA A 2 4.66 -10.00 2.74
CA ALA A 2 3.63 -11.05 2.71
C ALA A 2 2.28 -10.57 2.12
N HIS A 3 1.93 -9.30 2.31
CA HIS A 3 0.70 -8.70 1.76
C HIS A 3 0.71 -8.51 0.24
N MET A 4 1.88 -8.43 -0.42
CA MET A 4 1.94 -8.33 -1.88
C MET A 4 1.66 -9.67 -2.57
N VAL A 5 1.82 -10.78 -1.83
CA VAL A 5 1.49 -12.14 -2.28
C VAL A 5 0.04 -12.49 -1.90
N THR A 6 -0.41 -12.09 -0.71
CA THR A 6 -1.76 -12.42 -0.19
C THR A 6 -2.86 -11.50 -0.72
N GLY A 7 -2.56 -10.21 -0.92
CA GLY A 7 -3.49 -9.23 -1.50
C GLY A 7 -4.69 -8.87 -0.62
N GLY A 8 -5.77 -8.45 -1.28
CA GLY A 8 -7.11 -8.30 -0.71
C GLY A 8 -7.22 -7.26 0.42
N ASP A 9 -8.16 -7.51 1.35
CA ASP A 9 -8.53 -6.58 2.42
C ASP A 9 -7.37 -6.27 3.37
N ASP A 10 -6.47 -7.23 3.60
CA ASP A 10 -5.30 -7.00 4.46
C ASP A 10 -4.32 -6.02 3.83
N LEU A 11 -4.09 -6.11 2.53
CA LEU A 11 -3.28 -5.15 1.80
C LEU A 11 -3.89 -3.75 1.86
N ILE A 12 -5.21 -3.64 1.67
CA ILE A 12 -5.94 -2.36 1.73
C ILE A 12 -5.83 -1.77 3.14
N ARG A 13 -6.14 -2.55 4.17
CA ARG A 13 -6.15 -2.12 5.58
C ARG A 13 -4.78 -1.64 6.00
N GLU A 14 -3.72 -2.38 5.67
CA GLU A 14 -2.37 -2.02 6.07
C GLU A 14 -1.85 -0.79 5.31
N THR A 15 -2.16 -0.69 4.01
CA THR A 15 -1.83 0.49 3.21
C THR A 15 -2.46 1.75 3.79
N ARG A 16 -3.78 1.70 4.11
CA ARG A 16 -4.51 2.80 4.76
C ARG A 16 -3.86 3.21 6.08
N ARG A 17 -3.62 2.23 6.95
CA ARG A 17 -3.00 2.45 8.28
C ARG A 17 -1.68 3.21 8.17
N ILE A 18 -0.84 2.87 7.19
CA ILE A 18 0.45 3.53 7.00
C ILE A 18 0.25 4.95 6.45
N VAL A 19 -0.59 5.14 5.43
CA VAL A 19 -0.85 6.48 4.86
C VAL A 19 -1.38 7.43 5.94
N ASP A 20 -2.36 6.98 6.72
CA ASP A 20 -2.98 7.79 7.78
C ASP A 20 -1.98 8.14 8.88
N ALA A 21 -1.10 7.21 9.26
CA ALA A 21 -0.10 7.43 10.31
C ALA A 21 0.94 8.51 9.95
N PHE A 22 1.16 8.75 8.65
CA PHE A 22 2.15 9.70 8.15
C PHE A 22 1.52 10.92 7.45
N SER A 23 0.22 11.17 7.64
CA SER A 23 -0.54 12.22 6.93
C SER A 23 -0.24 13.66 7.38
N ASN A 24 0.36 13.86 8.55
CA ASN A 24 0.66 15.19 9.11
C ASN A 24 1.85 15.91 8.45
N GLY A 25 2.37 15.38 7.34
CA GLY A 25 3.50 15.97 6.62
C GLY A 25 3.68 15.32 5.24
N PRO A 26 4.61 15.84 4.42
CA PRO A 26 4.90 15.26 3.11
C PRO A 26 5.47 13.84 3.28
N HIS A 27 4.76 12.86 2.72
CA HIS A 27 5.12 11.46 2.80
C HIS A 27 5.17 10.81 1.41
N ILE A 28 6.28 10.16 1.09
CA ILE A 28 6.44 9.32 -0.10
C ILE A 28 6.27 7.87 0.34
N PHE A 29 5.10 7.29 0.05
CA PHE A 29 4.85 5.89 0.31
C PHE A 29 5.75 5.01 -0.55
N ASN A 30 6.34 3.97 0.05
CA ASN A 30 7.09 2.95 -0.65
C ASN A 30 7.11 1.64 0.14
N LEU A 31 7.51 0.55 -0.50
CA LEU A 31 7.80 -0.71 0.17
C LEU A 31 9.16 -0.63 0.86
N GLY A 32 9.28 -1.23 2.04
CA GLY A 32 10.54 -1.27 2.79
C GLY A 32 11.64 -2.15 2.15
N HIS A 33 11.29 -2.90 1.11
CA HIS A 33 12.21 -3.70 0.30
C HIS A 33 11.62 -3.91 -1.11
N GLY A 34 12.40 -4.46 -2.04
CA GLY A 34 11.94 -4.71 -3.41
C GLY A 34 10.81 -5.75 -3.51
N ILE A 35 9.93 -5.57 -4.50
CA ILE A 35 8.88 -6.55 -4.83
C ILE A 35 9.54 -7.90 -5.19
N THR A 36 9.01 -8.99 -4.65
CA THR A 36 9.48 -10.35 -4.94
C THR A 36 8.79 -10.90 -6.20
N PRO A 37 9.42 -11.82 -6.96
CA PRO A 37 8.82 -12.37 -8.19
C PRO A 37 7.46 -13.04 -7.98
N ASP A 38 7.19 -13.55 -6.77
CA ASP A 38 5.93 -14.23 -6.41
C ASP A 38 4.76 -13.26 -6.13
N ALA A 39 5.00 -11.94 -6.16
CA ALA A 39 3.95 -10.96 -5.95
C ALA A 39 3.02 -10.88 -7.17
N ASP A 40 1.72 -10.87 -6.93
CA ASP A 40 0.74 -10.67 -7.98
C ASP A 40 0.76 -9.20 -8.45
N PRO A 41 0.94 -8.90 -9.75
CA PRO A 41 0.83 -7.55 -10.28
C PRO A 41 -0.51 -6.85 -9.95
N GLU A 42 -1.61 -7.59 -9.81
CA GLU A 42 -2.91 -7.03 -9.43
C GLU A 42 -2.88 -6.46 -8.00
N ASN A 43 -2.12 -7.08 -7.09
CA ASN A 43 -1.91 -6.56 -5.74
C ASN A 43 -1.09 -5.27 -5.76
N VAL A 44 -0.15 -5.13 -6.69
CA VAL A 44 0.60 -3.87 -6.87
C VAL A 44 -0.35 -2.75 -7.29
N GLN A 45 -1.23 -3.02 -8.24
CA GLN A 45 -2.23 -2.06 -8.69
C GLN A 45 -3.19 -1.68 -7.54
N LEU A 46 -3.70 -2.67 -6.80
CA LEU A 46 -4.57 -2.46 -5.64
C LEU A 46 -3.91 -1.58 -4.56
N MET A 47 -2.63 -1.82 -4.26
CA MET A 47 -1.86 -0.99 -3.34
C MET A 47 -1.75 0.45 -3.84
N ILE A 48 -1.41 0.66 -5.12
CA ILE A 48 -1.29 2.01 -5.72
C ILE A 48 -2.61 2.76 -5.64
N ASP A 49 -3.72 2.11 -5.99
CA ASP A 49 -5.04 2.74 -5.96
C ASP A 49 -5.46 3.07 -4.53
N THR A 50 -5.18 2.19 -3.58
CA THR A 50 -5.44 2.43 -2.15
C THR A 50 -4.63 3.63 -1.64
N VAL A 51 -3.33 3.72 -1.92
CA VAL A 51 -2.49 4.87 -1.53
C VAL A 51 -3.08 6.17 -2.07
N ARG A 52 -3.42 6.20 -3.37
CA ARG A 52 -3.94 7.40 -4.04
C ARG A 52 -5.32 7.81 -3.53
N GLN A 53 -6.17 6.85 -3.21
CA GLN A 53 -7.49 7.13 -2.66
C GLN A 53 -7.36 7.70 -1.24
N THR A 54 -6.67 6.98 -0.36
CA THR A 54 -6.53 7.41 1.05
C THR A 54 -5.85 8.76 1.18
N ALA A 55 -4.77 9.03 0.43
CA ALA A 55 -4.09 10.32 0.47
C ALA A 55 -4.92 11.51 -0.06
N ARG A 56 -6.02 11.27 -0.79
CA ARG A 56 -6.97 12.32 -1.18
C ARG A 56 -8.06 12.55 -0.14
N ASP A 57 -8.34 11.53 0.66
CA ASP A 57 -9.40 11.54 1.66
C ASP A 57 -8.90 12.04 3.04
N THR A 58 -7.58 12.15 3.22
CA THR A 58 -6.92 12.66 4.44
C THR A 58 -6.52 14.12 4.29
#